data_AF-A0A923AK34-F1
#
_entry.id   AF-A0A923AK34-F1
#
_cell.length_a   1.000
_cell.length_b   1.000
_cell.length_c   1.000
_cell.angle_alpha   90.00
_cell.angle_beta   90.00
_cell.angle_gamma   90.00
#
_symmetry.space_group_name_H-M   'P 1'
#
loop_
_entity.id
_entity.type
_entity.pdbx_description
1 polymer ?
#
loop_
_entity_poly.entity_id
_entity_poly.type
_entity_poly.pdbx_seq_one_letter_code
_entity_poly.pdbx_strand_id
1 'polypeptide(L)'
;MAAGDCVVDGTPTSAAELLREVGLRPDGPVLWGRPLTTRAPGLYIVELAEPLAAPRIELARLGKWIEHVPNLRLDGVRPKSRALAARLAALWLPSSTVLYAGATTGSLGGRVLALARHVVGDRRPHADGHWLHLLTGIERARIWFAETDAPEEHLDAVLDAFAAAVLSSLPPGRPVGALLLPWANLRRPTGERQAHGITGSILPDDSPPPAPPARLVEVPPGDADGARVEERGSGTVRRGPAHPPATVTGSDRVHAKPVPRAVRAATPPVVPPSARAVPVPLTADALARLEVELGELTRVRRPDVVARIKAARELGDLRENAEYQAAREEQSFLEGRIRLLVERKRNFVLIDESGGDRAHIGSTVVVEHDGETVTYTLVGSTESDPAAGRISVASPVGAALLKAVAGEDVEVRTPRGTVHYRVVEVR
;
A
#
# COMPACT_ATOMS: atom_id res chain seq x y z
N MET A 1 -4.34 -59.78 -10.33
CA MET A 1 -4.40 -58.60 -11.21
C MET A 1 -4.13 -57.39 -10.34
N ALA A 2 -2.94 -56.82 -10.49
CA ALA A 2 -2.46 -55.71 -9.69
C ALA A 2 -3.20 -54.43 -10.10
N ALA A 3 -3.76 -53.73 -9.11
CA ALA A 3 -4.15 -52.35 -9.26
C ALA A 3 -2.86 -51.52 -9.28
N GLY A 4 -2.59 -50.90 -10.43
CA GLY A 4 -1.42 -50.04 -10.60
C GLY A 4 -1.54 -48.80 -9.73
N ASP A 5 -0.55 -48.62 -8.85
CA ASP A 5 -0.24 -47.35 -8.23
C ASP A 5 0.06 -46.32 -9.33
N CYS A 6 -0.89 -45.40 -9.57
CA CYS A 6 -0.58 -44.13 -10.21
C CYS A 6 0.03 -43.23 -9.15
N VAL A 7 1.33 -43.40 -8.90
CA VAL A 7 2.16 -42.35 -8.31
C VAL A 7 2.29 -41.27 -9.38
N VAL A 8 1.56 -40.16 -9.20
CA VAL A 8 1.80 -38.94 -9.96
C VAL A 8 3.13 -38.38 -9.46
N ASP A 9 4.21 -38.65 -10.17
CA ASP A 9 5.52 -38.02 -10.00
C ASP A 9 5.41 -36.53 -10.32
N GLY A 10 5.03 -35.74 -9.33
CA GLY A 10 5.08 -34.29 -9.34
C GLY A 10 5.73 -33.83 -8.05
N THR A 11 7.06 -33.79 -8.01
CA THR A 11 7.80 -33.32 -6.84
C THR A 11 7.37 -31.88 -6.53
N PRO A 12 6.91 -31.55 -5.31
CA PRO A 12 6.66 -30.16 -4.94
C PRO A 12 7.99 -29.41 -4.97
N THR A 13 8.10 -28.39 -5.82
CA THR A 13 9.33 -27.60 -5.97
C THR A 13 9.70 -26.99 -4.62
N SER A 14 10.83 -27.45 -4.07
CA SER A 14 11.36 -26.92 -2.80
C SER A 14 11.73 -25.45 -2.95
N ALA A 15 11.82 -24.71 -1.84
CA ALA A 15 12.20 -23.30 -1.92
C ALA A 15 13.60 -23.11 -2.56
N ALA A 16 14.53 -24.03 -2.28
CA ALA A 16 15.86 -23.99 -2.88
C ALA A 16 15.84 -24.25 -4.39
N GLU A 17 14.95 -25.13 -4.88
CA GLU A 17 14.79 -25.37 -6.32
C GLU A 17 14.15 -24.19 -7.03
N LEU A 18 13.11 -23.58 -6.45
CA LEU A 18 12.51 -22.36 -7.02
C LEU A 18 13.53 -21.24 -7.18
N LEU A 19 14.41 -21.05 -6.19
CA LEU A 19 15.48 -20.06 -6.27
C LEU A 19 16.45 -20.38 -7.42
N ARG A 20 16.85 -21.66 -7.58
CA ARG A 20 17.74 -22.07 -8.69
C ARG A 20 17.10 -21.92 -10.05
N GLU A 21 15.82 -22.22 -10.18
CA GLU A 21 15.07 -22.12 -11.43
C GLU A 21 15.06 -20.70 -11.98
N VAL A 22 15.01 -19.70 -11.10
CA VAL A 22 15.09 -18.28 -11.47
C VAL A 22 16.52 -17.75 -11.54
N GLY A 23 17.52 -18.63 -11.57
CA GLY A 23 18.94 -18.27 -11.72
C GLY A 23 19.62 -17.77 -10.44
N LEU A 24 18.97 -17.90 -9.28
CA LEU A 24 19.55 -17.47 -8.01
C LEU A 24 20.25 -18.60 -7.28
N ARG A 25 21.28 -18.23 -6.51
CA ARG A 25 21.96 -19.16 -5.61
C ARG A 25 21.21 -19.18 -4.27
N PRO A 26 20.61 -20.31 -3.86
CA PRO A 26 19.93 -20.40 -2.58
C PRO A 26 20.93 -20.47 -1.41
N ASP A 27 20.69 -19.65 -0.40
CA ASP A 27 21.33 -19.67 0.91
C ASP A 27 20.34 -20.14 1.99
N GLY A 28 20.88 -20.74 3.06
CA GLY A 28 20.10 -21.39 4.13
C GLY A 28 20.16 -22.93 4.05
N PRO A 29 19.17 -23.64 4.63
CA PRO A 29 18.00 -23.12 5.32
C PRO A 29 18.35 -22.56 6.71
N VAL A 30 17.66 -21.50 7.13
CA VAL A 30 17.69 -20.98 8.50
C VAL A 30 16.35 -21.19 9.17
N LEU A 31 16.32 -21.61 10.44
CA LEU A 31 15.05 -21.80 11.15
C LEU A 31 14.31 -20.48 11.38
N TRP A 32 12.98 -20.52 11.31
CA TRP A 32 12.11 -19.38 11.60
C TRP A 32 12.48 -18.69 12.92
N GLY A 33 12.53 -17.36 12.90
CA GLY A 33 12.88 -16.53 14.06
C GLY A 33 14.38 -16.43 14.36
N ARG A 34 15.24 -17.21 13.68
CA ARG A 34 16.70 -17.00 13.73
C ARG A 34 17.11 -15.84 12.80
N PRO A 35 18.07 -14.99 13.22
CA PRO A 35 18.51 -13.87 12.39
C PRO A 35 19.30 -14.37 11.18
N LEU A 36 19.12 -13.72 10.03
CA LEU A 36 20.04 -13.85 8.91
C LEU A 36 21.19 -12.86 9.07
N THR A 37 22.40 -13.27 8.67
CA THR A 37 23.61 -12.44 8.77
C THR A 37 23.66 -11.38 7.67
N THR A 38 23.00 -11.61 6.54
CA THR A 38 23.02 -10.71 5.40
C THR A 38 22.28 -9.38 5.65
N ARG A 39 22.91 -8.30 5.19
CA ARG A 39 22.33 -6.96 5.13
C ARG A 39 22.00 -6.52 3.70
N ALA A 40 22.25 -7.37 2.72
CA ALA A 40 21.96 -7.10 1.32
C ALA A 40 20.45 -7.15 1.04
N PRO A 41 20.00 -6.51 -0.06
CA PRO A 41 18.68 -6.76 -0.63
C PRO A 41 18.56 -8.19 -1.16
N GLY A 42 17.32 -8.63 -1.36
CA GLY A 42 17.03 -9.89 -2.01
C GLY A 42 15.66 -10.44 -1.68
N LEU A 43 15.49 -11.75 -1.87
CA LEU A 43 14.26 -12.47 -1.53
C LEU A 43 14.49 -13.57 -0.51
N TYR A 44 13.38 -13.97 0.12
CA TYR A 44 13.32 -15.07 1.07
C TYR A 44 12.05 -15.88 0.85
N ILE A 45 12.14 -17.19 1.07
CA ILE A 45 11.06 -18.15 0.95
C ILE A 45 10.97 -18.92 2.26
N VAL A 46 9.78 -18.94 2.84
CA VAL A 46 9.42 -19.72 4.02
C VAL A 46 8.88 -21.06 3.55
N GLU A 47 9.47 -22.16 4.00
CA GLU A 47 9.04 -23.53 3.70
C GLU A 47 8.85 -24.38 4.96
N LEU A 48 8.02 -25.40 4.85
CA LEU A 48 7.92 -26.50 5.80
C LEU A 48 9.00 -27.55 5.53
N ALA A 49 9.24 -28.36 6.56
CA ALA A 49 10.18 -29.46 6.44
C ALA A 49 9.70 -30.59 5.53
N GLU A 50 8.38 -30.80 5.52
CA GLU A 50 7.65 -31.83 4.80
C GLU A 50 6.25 -31.29 4.46
N PRO A 51 5.60 -31.76 3.39
CA PRO A 51 4.23 -31.38 3.08
C PRO A 51 3.28 -31.77 4.21
N LEU A 52 2.24 -30.96 4.42
CA LEU A 52 1.20 -31.24 5.42
C LEU A 52 -0.15 -31.39 4.74
N ALA A 53 -0.85 -32.50 4.99
CA ALA A 53 -2.17 -32.77 4.43
C ALA A 53 -3.20 -31.67 4.73
N ALA A 54 -3.10 -31.01 5.89
CA ALA A 54 -3.95 -29.90 6.30
C ALA A 54 -3.16 -28.90 7.16
N PRO A 55 -3.54 -27.61 7.14
CA PRO A 55 -2.87 -26.62 7.98
C PRO A 55 -3.25 -26.78 9.44
N ARG A 56 -2.28 -26.58 10.33
CA ARG A 56 -2.49 -26.59 11.78
C ARG A 56 -2.79 -25.16 12.25
N ILE A 57 -4.04 -24.71 12.14
CA ILE A 57 -4.43 -23.34 12.48
C ILE A 57 -4.88 -23.22 13.94
N GLU A 58 -4.32 -22.28 14.68
CA GLU A 58 -4.66 -22.05 16.09
C GLU A 58 -5.87 -21.13 16.26
N LEU A 59 -7.01 -21.68 16.71
CA LEU A 59 -8.26 -20.92 16.88
C LEU A 59 -8.15 -19.76 17.87
N ALA A 60 -7.31 -19.89 18.90
CA ALA A 60 -7.08 -18.84 19.89
C ALA A 60 -6.41 -17.61 19.27
N ARG A 61 -5.41 -17.80 18.40
CA ARG A 61 -4.75 -16.71 17.67
C ARG A 61 -5.70 -16.04 16.68
N LEU A 62 -6.57 -16.81 16.03
CA LEU A 62 -7.64 -16.26 15.20
C LEU A 62 -8.61 -15.39 16.01
N GLY A 63 -8.99 -15.82 17.21
CA GLY A 63 -9.83 -15.01 18.12
C GLY A 63 -9.18 -13.67 18.42
N LYS A 64 -7.91 -13.69 18.84
CA LYS A 64 -7.13 -12.46 19.08
C LYS A 64 -7.04 -11.56 17.85
N TRP A 65 -6.87 -12.13 16.66
CA TRP A 65 -6.85 -11.35 15.41
C TRP A 65 -8.20 -10.67 15.12
N ILE A 66 -9.32 -11.38 15.31
CA ILE A 66 -10.68 -10.84 15.14
C ILE A 66 -11.00 -9.73 16.16
N GLU A 67 -10.43 -9.82 17.36
CA GLU A 67 -10.51 -8.77 18.39
C GLU A 67 -9.64 -7.57 18.05
N HIS A 68 -8.39 -7.83 17.65
CA HIS A 68 -7.39 -6.81 17.31
C HIS A 68 -7.77 -5.99 16.07
N VAL A 69 -8.47 -6.59 15.10
CA VAL A 69 -8.89 -5.93 13.86
C VAL A 69 -10.43 -5.88 13.77
N PRO A 70 -11.09 -4.84 14.31
CA PRO A 70 -12.55 -4.75 14.35
C PRO A 70 -13.22 -4.74 12.95
N ASN A 71 -12.47 -4.32 11.93
CA ASN A 71 -12.92 -4.24 10.55
C ASN A 71 -12.74 -5.53 9.74
N LEU A 72 -12.22 -6.59 10.35
CA LEU A 72 -12.07 -7.89 9.69
C LEU A 72 -13.45 -8.44 9.30
N ARG A 73 -13.60 -8.80 8.03
CA ARG A 73 -14.81 -9.42 7.47
C ARG A 73 -14.43 -10.68 6.69
N LEU A 74 -15.34 -11.65 6.71
CA LEU A 74 -15.35 -12.83 5.86
C LEU A 74 -16.67 -12.80 5.09
N ASP A 75 -16.58 -12.68 3.77
CA ASP A 75 -17.74 -12.61 2.87
C ASP A 75 -18.70 -11.48 3.29
N GLY A 76 -18.13 -10.34 3.70
CA GLY A 76 -18.87 -9.16 4.16
C GLY A 76 -19.32 -9.17 5.63
N VAL A 77 -19.25 -10.31 6.32
CA VAL A 77 -19.74 -10.46 7.70
C VAL A 77 -18.58 -10.57 8.69
N ARG A 78 -18.77 -10.16 9.94
CA ARG A 78 -17.76 -10.37 10.98
C ARG A 78 -17.56 -11.88 11.25
N PRO A 79 -16.36 -12.44 11.04
CA PRO A 79 -16.16 -13.88 11.16
C PRO A 79 -16.14 -14.36 12.61
N LYS A 80 -16.49 -15.63 12.80
CA LYS A 80 -16.10 -16.43 13.98
C LYS A 80 -14.80 -17.17 13.68
N SER A 81 -13.99 -17.48 14.71
CA SER A 81 -12.69 -18.15 14.54
C SER A 81 -12.78 -19.45 13.72
N ARG A 82 -13.83 -20.27 13.93
CA ARG A 82 -14.01 -21.53 13.18
C ARG A 82 -14.28 -21.31 11.69
N ALA A 83 -15.09 -20.31 11.34
CA ALA A 83 -15.40 -19.99 9.94
C ALA A 83 -14.15 -19.45 9.22
N LEU A 84 -13.38 -18.59 9.90
CA LEU A 84 -12.13 -18.07 9.37
C LEU A 84 -11.06 -19.15 9.21
N ALA A 85 -10.94 -20.06 10.19
CA ALA A 85 -10.06 -21.22 10.09
C ALA A 85 -10.43 -22.12 8.89
N ALA A 86 -11.72 -22.40 8.69
CA ALA A 86 -12.19 -23.18 7.56
C ALA A 86 -11.87 -22.49 6.23
N ARG A 87 -12.06 -21.16 6.14
CA ARG A 87 -11.70 -20.40 4.95
C ARG A 87 -10.20 -20.50 4.65
N LEU A 88 -9.34 -20.26 5.64
CA LEU A 88 -7.89 -20.37 5.48
C LEU A 88 -7.45 -21.79 5.11
N ALA A 89 -8.07 -22.81 5.71
CA ALA A 89 -7.78 -24.20 5.42
C ALA A 89 -8.14 -24.60 3.99
N ALA A 90 -9.25 -24.05 3.44
CA ALA A 90 -9.65 -24.29 2.06
C ALA A 90 -8.65 -23.74 1.03
N LEU A 91 -7.82 -22.77 1.42
CA LEU A 91 -6.78 -22.23 0.55
C LEU A 91 -5.55 -23.14 0.49
N TRP A 92 -5.31 -23.98 1.51
CA TRP A 92 -4.08 -24.76 1.69
C TRP A 92 -3.79 -25.76 0.56
N LEU A 93 -2.50 -25.98 0.28
CA LEU A 93 -2.06 -27.10 -0.56
C LEU A 93 -1.43 -28.22 0.24
N PRO A 94 -2.03 -29.43 0.19
CA PRO A 94 -1.48 -30.60 0.86
C PRO A 94 -0.07 -31.00 0.40
N SER A 95 0.21 -30.85 -0.90
CA SER A 95 1.44 -31.35 -1.53
C SER A 95 2.61 -30.39 -1.40
N SER A 96 2.39 -29.11 -1.09
CA SER A 96 3.46 -28.11 -1.10
C SER A 96 4.14 -27.94 0.25
N THR A 97 5.47 -27.76 0.23
CA THR A 97 6.26 -27.36 1.40
C THR A 97 6.39 -25.85 1.53
N VAL A 98 6.43 -25.12 0.41
CA VAL A 98 6.53 -23.66 0.41
C VAL A 98 5.29 -23.05 1.10
N LEU A 99 5.46 -21.97 1.86
CA LEU A 99 4.37 -21.28 2.56
C LEU A 99 4.23 -19.83 2.09
N TYR A 100 5.36 -19.16 1.88
CA TYR A 100 5.41 -17.74 1.59
C TYR A 100 6.72 -17.38 0.89
N ALA A 101 6.67 -16.43 -0.05
CA ALA A 101 7.84 -15.77 -0.62
C ALA A 101 7.68 -14.27 -0.44
N GLY A 102 8.75 -13.59 -0.06
CA GLY A 102 8.79 -12.15 0.07
C GLY A 102 10.14 -11.60 -0.35
N ALA A 103 10.18 -10.30 -0.63
CA ALA A 103 11.39 -9.63 -1.07
C ALA A 103 11.57 -8.27 -0.39
N THR A 104 12.78 -7.73 -0.49
CA THR A 104 13.14 -6.44 0.09
C THR A 104 14.30 -5.79 -0.65
N THR A 105 14.17 -4.50 -0.91
CA THR A 105 15.26 -3.61 -1.39
C THR A 105 16.15 -3.12 -0.24
N GLY A 106 15.68 -3.22 1.01
CA GLY A 106 16.50 -3.06 2.21
C GLY A 106 17.07 -4.38 2.71
N SER A 107 17.60 -4.41 3.93
CA SER A 107 18.24 -5.61 4.51
C SER A 107 17.31 -6.83 4.59
N LEU A 108 17.73 -7.93 3.97
CA LEU A 108 17.12 -9.26 4.10
C LEU A 108 17.01 -9.72 5.55
N GLY A 109 18.12 -9.68 6.31
CA GLY A 109 18.11 -10.08 7.73
C GLY A 109 17.18 -9.22 8.58
N GLY A 110 17.18 -7.90 8.36
CA GLY A 110 16.24 -6.99 9.02
C GLY A 110 14.79 -7.33 8.67
N ARG A 111 14.52 -7.62 7.40
CA ARG A 111 13.17 -7.94 6.92
C ARG A 111 12.63 -9.25 7.48
N VAL A 112 13.43 -10.31 7.43
CA VAL A 112 13.07 -11.64 7.93
C VAL A 112 12.87 -11.60 9.45
N LEU A 113 13.73 -10.89 10.18
CA LEU A 113 13.55 -10.70 11.62
C LEU A 113 12.25 -9.94 11.94
N ALA A 114 11.94 -8.90 11.15
CA ALA A 114 10.72 -8.13 11.31
C ALA A 114 9.46 -8.99 11.02
N LEU A 115 9.50 -9.83 9.98
CA LEU A 115 8.42 -10.80 9.68
C LEU A 115 8.20 -11.77 10.84
N ALA A 116 9.26 -12.33 11.41
CA ALA A 116 9.18 -13.28 12.52
C ALA A 116 8.63 -12.65 13.82
N ARG A 117 8.64 -11.32 13.94
CA ARG A 117 8.10 -10.56 15.08
C ARG A 117 6.77 -9.86 14.77
N HIS A 118 6.24 -10.05 13.56
CA HIS A 118 5.05 -9.35 13.11
C HIS A 118 3.82 -9.74 13.95
N VAL A 119 3.03 -8.75 14.37
CA VAL A 119 1.79 -8.96 15.10
C VAL A 119 0.64 -9.09 14.09
N VAL A 120 -0.11 -10.18 14.17
CA VAL A 120 -1.19 -10.46 13.21
C VAL A 120 -2.25 -9.35 13.24
N GLY A 121 -2.46 -8.72 12.09
CA GLY A 121 -3.41 -7.62 11.92
C GLY A 121 -2.75 -6.24 11.89
N ASP A 122 -1.47 -6.12 12.26
CA ASP A 122 -0.75 -4.86 12.08
C ASP A 122 -0.46 -4.60 10.60
N ARG A 123 -0.42 -3.32 10.23
CA ARG A 123 -0.10 -2.90 8.85
C ARG A 123 1.38 -3.05 8.53
N ARG A 124 2.26 -3.01 9.53
CA ARG A 124 3.72 -3.06 9.43
C ARG A 124 4.27 -4.21 10.28
N PRO A 125 5.47 -4.74 10.02
CA PRO A 125 6.38 -4.42 8.91
C PRO A 125 5.91 -4.86 7.52
N HIS A 126 5.00 -5.83 7.42
CA HIS A 126 4.45 -6.33 6.17
C HIS A 126 3.00 -6.77 6.39
N ALA A 127 2.07 -6.20 5.61
CA ALA A 127 0.66 -6.56 5.68
C ALA A 127 0.38 -7.96 5.10
N ASP A 128 1.27 -8.44 4.24
CA ASP A 128 1.21 -9.76 3.60
C ASP A 128 2.06 -10.77 4.39
N GLY A 129 1.67 -12.05 4.39
CA GLY A 129 2.38 -13.11 5.15
C GLY A 129 2.06 -13.18 6.65
N HIS A 130 1.32 -12.23 7.21
CA HIS A 130 1.01 -12.20 8.65
C HIS A 130 0.24 -13.43 9.18
N TRP A 131 -0.45 -14.16 8.30
CA TRP A 131 -1.21 -15.36 8.68
C TRP A 131 -0.31 -16.55 9.02
N LEU A 132 0.98 -16.52 8.65
CA LEU A 132 1.94 -17.56 9.05
C LEU A 132 1.96 -17.75 10.57
N HIS A 133 1.77 -16.66 11.31
CA HIS A 133 1.70 -16.65 12.77
C HIS A 133 0.43 -17.31 13.32
N LEU A 134 -0.55 -17.65 12.48
CA LEU A 134 -1.73 -18.42 12.86
C LEU A 134 -1.48 -19.92 12.83
N LEU A 135 -0.37 -20.36 12.22
CA LEU A 135 0.03 -21.77 12.18
C LEU A 135 0.69 -22.18 13.50
N THR A 136 0.27 -23.34 14.01
CA THR A 136 0.97 -24.07 15.06
C THR A 136 2.17 -24.80 14.45
N GLY A 137 3.35 -24.68 15.07
CA GLY A 137 4.56 -25.33 14.56
C GLY A 137 5.39 -24.47 13.60
N ILE A 138 5.02 -23.20 13.39
CA ILE A 138 5.73 -22.28 12.48
C ILE A 138 7.20 -22.09 12.85
N GLU A 139 7.58 -22.30 14.12
CA GLU A 139 8.97 -22.25 14.59
C GLU A 139 9.87 -23.32 13.95
N ARG A 140 9.29 -24.37 13.36
CA ARG A 140 10.01 -25.41 12.62
C ARG A 140 10.14 -25.10 11.13
N ALA A 141 9.47 -24.05 10.65
CA ALA A 141 9.61 -23.61 9.27
C ALA A 141 11.05 -23.18 9.00
N ARG A 142 11.48 -23.40 7.77
CA ARG A 142 12.80 -23.06 7.27
C ARG A 142 12.67 -21.84 6.36
N ILE A 143 13.70 -21.02 6.34
CA ILE A 143 13.81 -19.84 5.51
C ILE A 143 15.00 -20.05 4.59
N TRP A 144 14.72 -20.13 3.30
CA TRP A 144 15.72 -20.00 2.25
C TRP A 144 15.74 -18.55 1.78
N PHE A 145 16.88 -18.07 1.33
CA PHE A 145 17.01 -16.72 0.83
C PHE A 145 18.05 -16.66 -0.28
N ALA A 146 18.04 -15.57 -1.04
CA ALA A 146 19.07 -15.27 -2.02
C ALA A 146 19.23 -13.76 -2.09
N GLU A 147 20.47 -13.30 -2.08
CA GLU A 147 20.80 -11.90 -2.32
C GLU A 147 20.62 -11.58 -3.80
N THR A 148 20.02 -10.42 -4.09
CA THR A 148 19.88 -9.92 -5.46
C THR A 148 19.65 -8.41 -5.42
N ASP A 149 20.14 -7.73 -6.46
CA ASP A 149 19.92 -6.32 -6.73
C ASP A 149 18.54 -6.05 -7.40
N ALA A 150 17.86 -7.10 -7.85
CA ALA A 150 16.53 -7.06 -8.46
C ALA A 150 15.50 -7.91 -7.66
N PRO A 151 15.25 -7.59 -6.37
CA PRO A 151 14.48 -8.43 -5.45
C PRO A 151 13.02 -8.63 -5.87
N GLU A 152 12.36 -7.61 -6.41
CA GLU A 152 10.94 -7.70 -6.82
C GLU A 152 10.77 -8.49 -8.11
N GLU A 153 11.73 -8.39 -9.03
CA GLU A 153 11.71 -9.08 -10.33
C GLU A 153 11.92 -10.58 -10.13
N HIS A 154 12.88 -10.95 -9.29
CA HIS A 154 13.10 -12.34 -8.92
C HIS A 154 11.98 -12.91 -8.05
N LEU A 155 11.34 -12.08 -7.21
CA LEU A 155 10.13 -12.51 -6.51
C LEU A 155 9.07 -12.91 -7.53
N ASP A 156 8.74 -12.06 -8.49
CA ASP A 156 7.78 -12.34 -9.55
C ASP A 156 8.20 -13.50 -10.47
N ALA A 157 9.49 -13.78 -10.59
CA ALA A 157 9.96 -14.98 -11.25
C ALA A 157 9.71 -16.25 -10.45
N VAL A 158 9.97 -16.21 -9.14
CA VAL A 158 9.69 -17.31 -8.22
C VAL A 158 8.19 -17.58 -8.20
N LEU A 159 7.40 -16.52 -7.94
CA LEU A 159 6.19 -16.13 -8.69
C LEU A 159 5.60 -17.14 -9.69
N ASP A 160 6.08 -17.01 -10.91
CA ASP A 160 5.59 -17.75 -12.06
C ASP A 160 6.05 -19.21 -12.06
N ALA A 161 7.30 -19.47 -11.64
CA ALA A 161 7.87 -20.81 -11.59
C ALA A 161 7.04 -21.75 -10.70
N PHE A 162 6.69 -21.25 -9.52
CA PHE A 162 5.83 -22.00 -8.60
C PHE A 162 4.43 -22.25 -9.18
N ALA A 163 3.82 -21.22 -9.78
CA ALA A 163 2.49 -21.35 -10.35
C ALA A 163 2.47 -22.40 -11.47
N ALA A 164 3.49 -22.44 -12.31
CA ALA A 164 3.66 -23.44 -13.35
C ALA A 164 3.79 -24.86 -12.77
N ALA A 165 4.61 -25.03 -11.72
CA ALA A 165 4.80 -26.32 -11.04
C ALA A 165 3.51 -26.85 -10.38
N VAL A 166 2.74 -25.95 -9.76
CA VAL A 166 1.52 -26.35 -9.03
C VAL A 166 0.33 -26.57 -9.96
N LEU A 167 0.15 -25.76 -11.00
CA LEU A 167 -0.91 -26.00 -12.00
C LEU A 167 -0.77 -27.38 -12.66
N SER A 168 0.46 -27.87 -12.79
CA SER A 168 0.78 -29.21 -13.32
C SER A 168 0.43 -30.36 -12.35
N SER A 169 0.22 -30.08 -11.06
CA SER A 169 -0.03 -31.08 -10.01
C SER A 169 -1.44 -30.98 -9.38
N LEU A 170 -2.33 -30.17 -9.97
CA LEU A 170 -3.69 -29.98 -9.48
C LEU A 170 -4.59 -31.22 -9.70
N PRO A 171 -5.40 -31.62 -8.70
CA PRO A 171 -6.43 -32.62 -8.91
C PRO A 171 -7.44 -32.18 -9.98
N PRO A 172 -7.94 -33.09 -10.85
CA PRO A 172 -8.96 -32.77 -11.84
C PRO A 172 -10.25 -32.25 -11.17
N GLY A 173 -10.85 -31.21 -11.74
CA GLY A 173 -12.11 -30.60 -11.26
C GLY A 173 -11.94 -29.39 -10.31
N ARG A 174 -10.71 -29.04 -9.91
CA ARG A 174 -10.46 -27.73 -9.28
C ARG A 174 -10.47 -26.66 -10.38
N PRO A 175 -11.21 -25.54 -10.23
CA PRO A 175 -11.25 -24.52 -11.28
C PRO A 175 -9.84 -24.00 -11.54
N VAL A 176 -9.39 -24.00 -12.80
CA VAL A 176 -8.06 -23.49 -13.21
C VAL A 176 -7.91 -21.98 -12.89
N GLY A 177 -9.04 -21.28 -12.67
CA GLY A 177 -9.10 -19.90 -12.16
C GLY A 177 -9.20 -19.76 -10.64
N ALA A 178 -9.29 -20.87 -9.89
CA ALA A 178 -9.44 -20.91 -8.44
C ALA A 178 -8.23 -21.60 -7.78
N LEU A 179 -7.47 -20.77 -7.08
CA LEU A 179 -6.76 -21.12 -5.86
C LEU A 179 -5.64 -22.16 -5.98
N LEU A 180 -4.42 -21.62 -6.05
CA LEU A 180 -3.21 -22.28 -5.61
C LEU A 180 -2.49 -21.37 -4.58
N LEU A 181 -2.85 -21.52 -3.30
CA LEU A 181 -1.92 -22.14 -2.36
C LEU A 181 -0.55 -22.59 -2.90
N PRO A 182 0.57 -22.51 -2.17
CA PRO A 182 1.13 -21.39 -1.44
C PRO A 182 1.58 -20.28 -2.40
N TRP A 183 0.95 -19.12 -2.25
CA TRP A 183 1.56 -18.11 -1.40
C TRP A 183 0.53 -17.28 -0.67
N ALA A 184 0.91 -16.86 0.52
CA ALA A 184 0.30 -15.82 1.32
C ALA A 184 0.01 -14.47 0.66
N ASN A 185 0.27 -14.28 -0.63
CA ASN A 185 -0.06 -13.03 -1.26
C ASN A 185 -1.55 -13.06 -1.48
N LEU A 186 -2.28 -12.23 -0.72
CA LEU A 186 -3.69 -11.92 -0.94
C LEU A 186 -3.91 -11.25 -2.31
N ARG A 187 -2.89 -11.24 -3.17
CA ARG A 187 -2.75 -10.59 -4.46
C ARG A 187 -2.17 -11.58 -5.49
N ARG A 188 -2.64 -11.51 -6.73
CA ARG A 188 -2.01 -12.16 -7.90
C ARG A 188 -0.65 -11.48 -8.19
N PRO A 189 0.26 -12.09 -8.99
CA PRO A 189 1.44 -11.40 -9.54
C PRO A 189 1.07 -10.09 -10.27
N THR A 190 -0.16 -10.03 -10.79
CA THR A 190 -0.77 -8.84 -11.40
C THR A 190 -1.16 -7.74 -10.39
N GLY A 191 -0.94 -7.94 -9.09
CA GLY A 191 -1.27 -7.01 -8.00
C GLY A 191 -2.72 -7.08 -7.50
N GLU A 192 -3.60 -7.76 -8.23
CA GLU A 192 -5.03 -7.88 -7.91
C GLU A 192 -5.31 -8.68 -6.65
N ARG A 193 -6.09 -8.13 -5.71
CA ARG A 193 -6.52 -8.91 -4.55
C ARG A 193 -7.35 -10.12 -4.98
N GLN A 194 -6.97 -11.30 -4.51
CA GLN A 194 -7.70 -12.52 -4.79
C GLN A 194 -9.06 -12.48 -4.08
N ALA A 195 -10.12 -12.95 -4.74
CA ALA A 195 -11.48 -12.98 -4.18
C ALA A 195 -11.66 -14.12 -3.16
N HIS A 196 -10.92 -14.08 -2.06
CA HIS A 196 -10.93 -15.10 -0.99
C HIS A 196 -11.90 -14.76 0.16
N GLY A 197 -12.70 -13.68 0.02
CA GLY A 197 -13.73 -13.29 0.97
C GLY A 197 -13.24 -12.57 2.24
N ILE A 198 -11.96 -12.67 2.57
CA ILE A 198 -11.38 -12.00 3.77
C ILE A 198 -11.04 -10.56 3.41
N THR A 199 -11.66 -9.59 4.10
CA THR A 199 -11.42 -8.16 3.87
C THR A 199 -11.24 -7.41 5.18
N GLY A 200 -10.63 -6.21 5.12
CA GLY A 200 -10.39 -5.39 6.32
C GLY A 200 -9.50 -6.07 7.35
N SER A 201 -8.56 -6.90 6.90
CA SER A 201 -7.77 -7.81 7.75
C SER A 201 -6.55 -7.20 8.44
N ILE A 202 -6.33 -5.91 8.20
CA ILE A 202 -5.25 -5.10 8.76
C ILE A 202 -5.81 -3.82 9.37
N LEU A 203 -5.15 -3.32 10.42
CA LEU A 203 -5.45 -2.02 11.00
C LEU A 203 -5.19 -0.89 9.99
N PRO A 204 -6.02 0.18 10.02
CA PRO A 204 -5.73 1.41 9.29
C PRO A 204 -4.45 2.08 9.82
N ASP A 205 -3.88 3.01 9.07
CA ASP A 205 -2.71 3.76 9.52
C ASP A 205 -3.12 4.69 10.67
N ASP A 206 -2.44 4.61 11.82
CA ASP A 206 -2.59 5.58 12.92
C ASP A 206 -1.79 6.86 12.65
N SER A 207 -0.92 6.87 11.62
CA SER A 207 -0.16 8.05 11.23
C SER A 207 -0.98 8.90 10.25
N PRO A 208 -1.28 10.17 10.57
CA PRO A 208 -1.83 11.07 9.56
C PRO A 208 -0.89 11.12 8.36
N PRO A 209 -1.40 11.20 7.12
CA PRO A 209 -0.55 11.38 5.96
C PRO A 209 0.39 12.57 6.22
N PRO A 210 1.67 12.47 5.82
CA PRO A 210 2.58 13.60 5.99
C PRO A 210 1.95 14.82 5.33
N ALA A 211 1.91 15.94 6.05
CA ALA A 211 1.41 17.18 5.48
C ALA A 211 2.15 17.42 4.15
N PRO A 212 1.44 17.83 3.07
CA PRO A 212 2.12 18.19 1.84
C PRO A 212 3.20 19.21 2.20
N PRO A 213 4.42 19.12 1.61
CA PRO A 213 5.49 20.03 1.94
C PRO A 213 5.01 21.45 1.66
N ALA A 214 4.71 22.20 2.73
CA ALA A 214 4.45 23.63 2.67
C ALA A 214 5.80 24.32 2.51
N ARG A 215 6.39 24.21 1.31
CA ARG A 215 7.47 25.10 0.90
C ARG A 215 6.89 26.13 -0.05
N LEU A 216 6.35 27.19 0.53
CA LEU A 216 6.29 28.48 -0.15
C LEU A 216 7.74 28.88 -0.40
N VAL A 217 8.22 28.69 -1.62
CA VAL A 217 9.38 29.41 -2.10
C VAL A 217 8.85 30.79 -2.47
N GLU A 218 9.10 31.78 -1.62
CA GLU A 218 8.98 33.18 -2.04
C GLU A 218 10.01 33.39 -3.15
N VAL A 219 9.52 33.47 -4.39
CA VAL A 219 10.29 33.93 -5.53
C VAL A 219 10.39 35.45 -5.40
N PRO A 220 11.59 36.03 -5.20
CA PRO A 220 11.76 37.48 -5.24
C PRO A 220 11.37 38.00 -6.62
N PRO A 221 10.78 39.20 -6.75
CA PRO A 221 10.51 39.80 -8.04
C PRO A 221 11.85 40.05 -8.75
N GLY A 222 12.15 39.25 -9.75
CA GLY A 222 13.36 39.33 -10.57
C GLY A 222 12.95 39.21 -12.03
N ASP A 223 13.41 40.17 -12.82
CA ASP A 223 12.96 40.49 -14.16
C ASP A 223 12.97 39.30 -15.12
N ALA A 224 11.81 39.07 -15.75
CA ALA A 224 11.71 38.19 -16.91
C ALA A 224 12.32 38.92 -18.11
N ASP A 225 13.63 38.76 -18.29
CA ASP A 225 14.32 39.17 -19.50
C ASP A 225 15.42 38.17 -19.88
N GLY A 226 15.40 37.75 -21.14
CA GLY A 226 16.58 37.23 -21.83
C GLY A 226 16.67 35.72 -22.03
N ALA A 227 16.02 35.24 -23.09
CA ALA A 227 16.56 34.10 -23.82
C ALA A 227 17.91 34.49 -24.46
N ARG A 228 19.02 33.84 -24.08
CA ARG A 228 20.20 33.70 -24.95
C ARG A 228 21.15 32.58 -24.53
N VAL A 229 21.19 31.56 -25.38
CA VAL A 229 22.34 30.81 -25.91
C VAL A 229 23.56 30.65 -24.99
N GLU A 230 23.78 29.41 -24.53
CA GLU A 230 25.05 28.97 -23.95
C GLU A 230 26.17 28.93 -25.00
N GLU A 231 27.27 29.64 -24.75
CA GLU A 231 28.58 29.33 -25.33
C GLU A 231 29.49 28.69 -24.28
N ARG A 232 30.14 27.61 -24.70
CA ARG A 232 31.07 26.79 -23.92
C ARG A 232 32.34 27.57 -23.55
N GLY A 233 32.81 27.41 -22.31
CA GLY A 233 34.12 27.94 -21.88
C GLY A 233 34.70 27.28 -20.63
N SER A 234 35.58 26.31 -20.86
CA SER A 234 36.76 25.88 -20.08
C SER A 234 37.06 26.54 -18.71
N GLY A 235 37.32 25.73 -17.67
CA GLY A 235 37.93 26.23 -16.42
C GLY A 235 38.23 25.22 -15.31
N THR A 236 39.30 24.43 -15.50
CA THR A 236 40.25 23.86 -14.50
C THR A 236 39.84 23.64 -13.03
N VAL A 237 39.85 22.36 -12.60
CA VAL A 237 39.80 21.90 -11.19
C VAL A 237 41.21 21.92 -10.57
N ARG A 238 41.36 22.57 -9.40
CA ARG A 238 42.54 22.40 -8.52
C ARG A 238 42.18 21.51 -7.32
N ARG A 239 43.03 20.51 -7.08
CA ARG A 239 43.05 19.56 -5.96
C ARG A 239 43.87 20.08 -4.78
N GLY A 240 43.46 19.66 -3.57
CA GLY A 240 44.35 19.21 -2.48
C GLY A 240 44.08 19.85 -1.11
N PRO A 241 44.53 19.24 0.01
CA PRO A 241 44.71 17.81 0.29
C PRO A 241 44.14 17.36 1.66
N ALA A 242 44.14 16.04 1.87
CA ALA A 242 43.75 15.34 3.11
C ALA A 242 44.95 15.12 4.05
N HIS A 243 44.71 14.97 5.35
CA HIS A 243 45.52 14.17 6.30
C HIS A 243 44.79 13.92 7.64
N PRO A 244 45.25 12.96 8.50
CA PRO A 244 44.43 11.85 8.99
C PRO A 244 44.45 11.76 10.56
N PRO A 245 44.08 10.63 11.22
CA PRO A 245 43.56 10.62 12.60
C PRO A 245 44.61 10.33 13.68
N ALA A 246 44.24 10.55 14.95
CA ALA A 246 45.02 10.13 16.11
C ALA A 246 44.16 9.37 17.13
N THR A 247 44.78 8.34 17.71
CA THR A 247 44.26 7.44 18.74
C THR A 247 45.13 7.49 20.00
N VAL A 248 44.47 7.37 21.16
CA VAL A 248 44.88 6.68 22.41
C VAL A 248 45.82 7.39 23.42
N THR A 249 45.34 7.65 24.65
CA THR A 249 45.73 7.00 25.95
C THR A 249 45.29 7.80 27.20
N GLY A 250 45.02 7.07 28.31
CA GLY A 250 45.17 7.54 29.71
C GLY A 250 43.86 7.92 30.43
N SER A 251 43.19 7.02 31.17
CA SER A 251 43.38 6.71 32.61
C SER A 251 43.22 7.90 33.57
N ASP A 252 42.10 7.97 34.31
CA ASP A 252 42.15 7.97 35.78
C ASP A 252 40.77 7.93 36.47
N ARG A 253 40.71 7.05 37.48
CA ARG A 253 40.04 7.10 38.79
C ARG A 253 38.56 7.55 38.94
N VAL A 254 37.73 6.53 39.20
CA VAL A 254 36.82 6.36 40.37
C VAL A 254 36.52 7.60 41.21
N HIS A 255 35.26 8.07 41.18
CA HIS A 255 34.55 8.64 42.32
C HIS A 255 33.05 8.32 42.19
N ALA A 256 32.53 7.51 43.12
CA ALA A 256 31.12 7.19 43.25
C ALA A 256 30.40 8.24 44.11
N LYS A 257 29.18 8.64 43.70
CA LYS A 257 28.04 9.14 44.53
C LYS A 257 26.90 9.62 43.61
N PRO A 258 25.65 9.77 44.10
CA PRO A 258 24.72 8.73 44.54
C PRO A 258 23.44 8.71 43.67
N VAL A 259 22.64 7.65 43.78
CA VAL A 259 21.35 7.48 43.08
C VAL A 259 20.27 8.40 43.66
N PRO A 260 19.56 9.24 42.87
CA PRO A 260 18.36 9.91 43.35
C PRO A 260 17.11 9.03 43.16
N ARG A 261 16.58 8.64 44.32
CA ARG A 261 15.20 8.37 44.74
C ARG A 261 14.08 8.52 43.69
N ALA A 262 13.24 7.49 43.65
CA ALA A 262 12.03 7.32 42.85
C ALA A 262 11.11 8.55 42.78
N VAL A 263 10.88 9.03 41.55
CA VAL A 263 9.79 9.95 41.22
C VAL A 263 8.55 9.12 40.90
N ARG A 264 7.45 9.42 41.59
CA ARG A 264 6.12 8.83 41.43
C ARG A 264 5.71 8.81 39.96
N ALA A 265 5.21 7.65 39.52
CA ALA A 265 4.58 7.46 38.21
C ALA A 265 3.45 8.48 38.01
N ALA A 266 3.64 9.38 37.05
CA ALA A 266 2.55 10.15 36.48
C ALA A 266 1.69 9.21 35.63
N THR A 267 0.40 9.18 35.91
CA THR A 267 -0.61 8.49 35.11
C THR A 267 -0.48 8.95 33.65
N PRO A 268 -0.42 8.04 32.65
CA PRO A 268 -0.35 8.45 31.25
C PRO A 268 -1.60 9.26 30.89
N PRO A 269 -1.47 10.29 30.04
CA PRO A 269 -2.61 11.07 29.60
C PRO A 269 -3.60 10.16 28.86
N VAL A 270 -4.87 10.25 29.25
CA VAL A 270 -6.00 9.63 28.56
C VAL A 270 -6.01 10.18 27.12
N VAL A 271 -5.70 9.31 26.17
CA VAL A 271 -5.83 9.61 24.74
C VAL A 271 -7.33 9.72 24.42
N PRO A 272 -7.82 10.82 23.82
CA PRO A 272 -9.21 10.88 23.39
C PRO A 272 -9.48 9.84 22.29
N PRO A 273 -10.70 9.26 22.23
CA PRO A 273 -11.03 8.23 21.26
C PRO A 273 -10.92 8.77 19.84
N SER A 274 -10.15 8.03 19.02
CA SER A 274 -10.09 8.02 17.55
C SER A 274 -10.82 9.16 16.83
N ALA A 275 -10.07 10.03 16.16
CA ALA A 275 -10.62 10.89 15.11
C ALA A 275 -11.36 9.99 14.10
N ARG A 276 -12.69 10.09 14.08
CA ARG A 276 -13.54 9.42 13.09
C ARG A 276 -13.01 9.83 11.71
N ALA A 277 -12.78 8.84 10.84
CA ALA A 277 -12.46 9.09 9.43
C ALA A 277 -13.44 10.12 8.90
N VAL A 278 -12.93 11.28 8.46
CA VAL A 278 -13.77 12.35 7.95
C VAL A 278 -14.43 11.82 6.68
N PRO A 279 -15.76 11.68 6.64
CA PRO A 279 -16.45 11.14 5.46
C PRO A 279 -16.13 12.02 4.24
N VAL A 280 -15.89 11.38 3.10
CA VAL A 280 -15.61 12.09 1.84
C VAL A 280 -16.94 12.44 1.19
N PRO A 281 -17.34 13.73 1.15
CA PRO A 281 -18.56 14.12 0.45
C PRO A 281 -18.41 13.85 -1.06
N LEU A 282 -19.33 13.11 -1.66
CA LEU A 282 -19.41 12.90 -3.11
C LEU A 282 -20.84 13.17 -3.60
N THR A 283 -20.96 13.80 -4.77
CA THR A 283 -22.23 13.91 -5.50
C THR A 283 -22.50 12.62 -6.30
N ALA A 284 -23.72 12.46 -6.83
CA ALA A 284 -24.07 11.32 -7.68
C ALA A 284 -23.20 11.28 -8.95
N ASP A 285 -22.96 12.44 -9.57
CA ASP A 285 -22.08 12.59 -10.72
C ASP A 285 -20.62 12.24 -10.41
N ALA A 286 -20.10 12.72 -9.27
CA ALA A 286 -18.74 12.41 -8.84
C ALA A 286 -18.55 10.92 -8.55
N LEU A 287 -19.57 10.28 -7.96
CA LEU A 287 -19.59 8.84 -7.74
C LEU A 287 -19.57 8.08 -9.07
N ALA A 288 -20.41 8.46 -10.03
CA ALA A 288 -20.45 7.82 -11.36
C ALA A 288 -19.10 7.93 -12.08
N ARG A 289 -18.48 9.11 -12.08
CA ARG A 289 -17.14 9.32 -12.66
C ARG A 289 -16.07 8.46 -11.97
N LEU A 290 -16.12 8.37 -10.64
CA LEU A 290 -15.23 7.52 -9.86
C LEU A 290 -15.38 6.05 -10.25
N GLU A 291 -16.61 5.57 -10.43
CA GLU A 291 -16.88 4.17 -10.82
C GLU A 291 -16.41 3.85 -12.24
N VAL A 292 -16.60 4.78 -13.18
CA VAL A 292 -16.10 4.65 -14.56
C VAL A 292 -14.58 4.59 -14.56
N GLU A 293 -13.90 5.53 -13.89
CA GLU A 293 -12.44 5.57 -13.82
C GLU A 293 -11.89 4.31 -13.15
N LEU A 294 -12.49 3.88 -12.03
CA LEU A 294 -12.09 2.65 -11.36
C LEU A 294 -12.28 1.42 -12.26
N GLY A 295 -13.37 1.38 -13.04
CA GLY A 295 -13.64 0.32 -14.01
C GLY A 295 -12.59 0.25 -15.12
N GLU A 296 -12.23 1.39 -15.71
CA GLU A 296 -11.20 1.50 -16.75
C GLU A 296 -9.82 1.07 -16.23
N LEU A 297 -9.42 1.60 -15.06
CA LEU A 297 -8.13 1.29 -14.45
C LEU A 297 -8.01 -0.20 -14.11
N THR A 298 -9.08 -0.82 -13.63
CA THR A 298 -9.06 -2.23 -13.19
C THR A 298 -9.24 -3.23 -14.32
N ARG A 299 -10.12 -2.97 -15.29
CA ARG A 299 -10.51 -3.95 -16.32
C ARG A 299 -9.74 -3.83 -17.63
N VAL A 300 -9.16 -2.66 -17.90
CA VAL A 300 -8.46 -2.38 -19.17
C VAL A 300 -6.98 -2.14 -18.88
N ARG A 301 -6.67 -1.04 -18.19
CA ARG A 301 -5.28 -0.59 -18.05
C ARG A 301 -4.41 -1.53 -17.24
N ARG A 302 -4.92 -2.09 -16.13
CA ARG A 302 -4.16 -3.04 -15.32
C ARG A 302 -3.75 -4.29 -16.11
N PRO A 303 -4.67 -5.02 -16.80
CA PRO A 303 -4.28 -6.12 -17.69
C PRO A 303 -3.23 -5.73 -18.73
N ASP A 304 -3.36 -4.56 -19.35
CA ASP A 304 -2.43 -4.10 -20.39
C ASP A 304 -1.03 -3.84 -19.85
N VAL A 305 -0.92 -3.19 -18.68
CA VAL A 305 0.37 -2.96 -18.00
C VAL A 305 1.02 -4.29 -17.64
N VAL A 306 0.24 -5.25 -17.12
CA VAL A 306 0.74 -6.59 -16.78
C VAL A 306 1.25 -7.32 -18.03
N ALA A 307 0.52 -7.26 -19.14
CA ALA A 307 0.93 -7.87 -20.38
C ALA A 307 2.24 -7.27 -20.90
N ARG A 308 2.40 -5.94 -20.80
CA ARG A 308 3.66 -5.25 -21.16
C ARG A 308 4.82 -5.62 -20.25
N ILE A 309 4.60 -5.72 -18.94
CA ILE A 309 5.63 -6.18 -18.00
C ILE A 309 6.09 -7.59 -18.38
N LYS A 310 5.15 -8.47 -18.69
CA LYS A 310 5.46 -9.85 -19.10
C LYS A 310 6.25 -9.89 -20.41
N ALA A 311 5.80 -9.15 -21.43
CA ALA A 311 6.47 -9.08 -22.72
C ALA A 311 7.89 -8.49 -22.60
N ALA A 312 8.04 -7.40 -21.83
CA ALA A 312 9.34 -6.80 -21.58
C ALA A 312 10.28 -7.77 -20.84
N ARG A 313 9.74 -8.58 -19.92
CA ARG A 313 10.52 -9.60 -19.19
C ARG A 313 11.05 -10.72 -20.09
N GLU A 314 10.37 -11.03 -21.20
CA GLU A 314 10.83 -12.03 -22.18
C GLU A 314 12.02 -11.53 -23.03
N LEU A 315 12.33 -10.22 -23.01
CA LEU A 315 13.39 -9.61 -23.81
C LEU A 315 14.80 -9.68 -23.18
N GLY A 316 14.95 -10.30 -22.02
CA GLY A 316 16.27 -10.57 -21.41
C GLY A 316 16.55 -9.75 -20.15
N ASP A 317 17.77 -9.23 -20.03
CA ASP A 317 18.31 -8.68 -18.77
C ASP A 317 17.46 -7.51 -18.23
N LEU A 318 16.78 -7.78 -17.11
CA LEU A 318 15.71 -6.96 -16.57
C LEU A 318 16.21 -5.63 -15.99
N ARG A 319 17.48 -5.58 -15.60
CA ARG A 319 18.11 -4.40 -15.01
C ARG A 319 18.33 -3.27 -16.01
N GLU A 320 18.61 -3.61 -17.26
CA GLU A 320 18.85 -2.62 -18.34
C GLU A 320 17.60 -2.41 -19.21
N ASN A 321 16.55 -3.18 -18.98
CA ASN A 321 15.33 -3.08 -19.78
C ASN A 321 14.50 -1.85 -19.39
N ALA A 322 14.71 -0.76 -20.12
CA ALA A 322 13.98 0.49 -19.95
C ALA A 322 12.45 0.32 -20.10
N GLU A 323 11.98 -0.56 -20.99
CA GLU A 323 10.55 -0.83 -21.17
C GLU A 323 9.95 -1.52 -19.95
N TYR A 324 10.68 -2.46 -19.35
CA TYR A 324 10.27 -3.12 -18.12
C TYR A 324 10.19 -2.13 -16.95
N GLN A 325 11.21 -1.28 -16.77
CA GLN A 325 11.22 -0.27 -15.71
C GLN A 325 10.06 0.73 -15.88
N ALA A 326 9.82 1.22 -17.10
CA ALA A 326 8.70 2.10 -17.39
C ALA A 326 7.34 1.44 -17.11
N ALA A 327 7.17 0.17 -17.49
CA ALA A 327 5.93 -0.57 -17.23
C ALA A 327 5.70 -0.82 -15.73
N ARG A 328 6.77 -1.00 -14.94
CA ARG A 328 6.71 -1.14 -13.47
C ARG A 328 6.37 0.16 -12.75
N GLU A 329 6.96 1.26 -13.17
CA GLU A 329 6.58 2.58 -12.67
C GLU A 329 5.10 2.84 -12.95
N GLU A 330 4.65 2.56 -14.18
CA GLU A 330 3.24 2.70 -14.55
C GLU A 330 2.33 1.81 -13.69
N GLN A 331 2.71 0.55 -13.44
CA GLN A 331 2.01 -0.36 -12.53
C GLN A 331 1.87 0.27 -11.13
N SER A 332 2.96 0.84 -10.60
CA SER A 332 2.99 1.45 -9.28
C SER A 332 2.06 2.66 -9.18
N PHE A 333 2.09 3.55 -10.17
CA PHE A 333 1.18 4.70 -10.25
C PHE A 333 -0.28 4.28 -10.39
N LEU A 334 -0.55 3.30 -11.27
CA LEU A 334 -1.88 2.76 -11.50
C LEU A 334 -2.45 2.14 -10.22
N GLU A 335 -1.69 1.32 -9.50
CA GLU A 335 -2.11 0.72 -8.24
C GLU A 335 -2.33 1.76 -7.13
N GLY A 336 -1.50 2.81 -7.09
CA GLY A 336 -1.69 3.96 -6.22
C GLY A 336 -3.04 4.66 -6.47
N ARG A 337 -3.36 4.92 -7.74
CA ARG A 337 -4.63 5.56 -8.13
C ARG A 337 -5.83 4.68 -7.79
N ILE A 338 -5.78 3.38 -8.12
CA ILE A 338 -6.85 2.44 -7.79
C ILE A 338 -7.10 2.41 -6.28
N ARG A 339 -6.04 2.35 -5.47
CA ARG A 339 -6.16 2.34 -4.00
C ARG A 339 -6.90 3.58 -3.50
N LEU A 340 -6.53 4.76 -3.99
CA LEU A 340 -7.17 6.02 -3.63
C LEU A 340 -8.66 6.02 -4.00
N LEU A 341 -9.02 5.60 -5.22
CA LEU A 341 -10.41 5.55 -5.67
C LEU A 341 -11.25 4.55 -4.86
N VAL A 342 -10.69 3.37 -4.55
CA VAL A 342 -11.34 2.36 -3.70
C VAL A 342 -11.57 2.89 -2.29
N GLU A 343 -10.60 3.60 -1.73
CA GLU A 343 -10.73 4.21 -0.41
C GLU A 343 -11.80 5.31 -0.39
N ARG A 344 -11.82 6.18 -1.40
CA ARG A 344 -12.88 7.18 -1.58
C ARG A 344 -14.25 6.53 -1.71
N LYS A 345 -14.40 5.50 -2.54
CA LYS A 345 -15.64 4.73 -2.69
C LYS A 345 -16.08 4.02 -1.41
N ARG A 346 -15.15 3.68 -0.51
CA ARG A 346 -15.49 3.03 0.76
C ARG A 346 -15.99 4.02 1.81
N ASN A 347 -15.46 5.23 1.81
CA ASN A 347 -15.66 6.21 2.87
C ASN A 347 -16.51 7.40 2.43
N PHE A 348 -17.25 7.29 1.31
CA PHE A 348 -18.05 8.39 0.81
C PHE A 348 -19.36 8.56 1.58
N VAL A 349 -19.84 9.79 1.61
CA VAL A 349 -21.23 10.12 1.94
C VAL A 349 -21.82 10.76 0.69
N LEU A 350 -22.89 10.14 0.18
CA LEU A 350 -23.65 10.70 -0.92
C LEU A 350 -24.31 11.99 -0.44
N ILE A 351 -24.03 13.09 -1.13
CA ILE A 351 -24.76 14.32 -0.92
C ILE A 351 -25.92 14.35 -1.90
N ASP A 352 -27.11 14.57 -1.35
CA ASP A 352 -28.32 14.78 -2.12
C ASP A 352 -28.28 16.19 -2.74
N GLU A 353 -28.36 16.24 -4.06
CA GLU A 353 -28.48 17.46 -4.87
C GLU A 353 -29.95 17.91 -5.00
N SER A 354 -30.89 17.18 -4.39
CA SER A 354 -32.31 17.48 -4.48
C SER A 354 -32.84 18.10 -3.19
N GLY A 355 -33.23 19.38 -3.26
CA GLY A 355 -34.22 19.94 -2.34
C GLY A 355 -33.96 21.34 -1.80
N GLY A 356 -34.39 22.37 -2.56
CA GLY A 356 -34.76 23.69 -2.03
C GLY A 356 -34.15 24.88 -2.78
N ASP A 357 -34.68 26.08 -2.53
CA ASP A 357 -34.21 27.37 -3.08
C ASP A 357 -32.81 27.79 -2.56
N ARG A 358 -32.09 26.87 -1.88
CA ARG A 358 -30.84 27.12 -1.15
C ARG A 358 -29.68 26.39 -1.81
N ALA A 359 -28.58 27.10 -1.98
CA ALA A 359 -27.35 26.55 -2.54
C ALA A 359 -26.77 25.43 -1.66
N HIS A 360 -26.43 24.30 -2.26
CA HIS A 360 -25.84 23.13 -1.62
C HIS A 360 -24.62 22.66 -2.43
N ILE A 361 -23.90 21.64 -1.93
CA ILE A 361 -22.79 21.05 -2.69
C ILE A 361 -23.38 20.39 -3.94
N GLY A 362 -22.92 20.79 -5.12
CA GLY A 362 -23.48 20.45 -6.43
C GLY A 362 -24.16 21.64 -7.11
N SER A 363 -24.68 22.61 -6.35
CA SER A 363 -25.39 23.76 -6.92
C SER A 363 -24.49 24.68 -7.72
N THR A 364 -25.06 25.25 -8.77
CA THR A 364 -24.46 26.34 -9.53
C THR A 364 -25.09 27.66 -9.10
N VAL A 365 -24.28 28.51 -8.47
CA VAL A 365 -24.69 29.81 -7.94
C VAL A 365 -24.16 30.91 -8.85
N VAL A 366 -25.05 31.77 -9.31
CA VAL A 366 -24.71 32.97 -10.07
C VAL A 366 -24.69 34.14 -9.10
N VAL A 367 -23.55 34.83 -9.00
CA VAL A 367 -23.36 35.96 -8.10
C VAL A 367 -22.97 37.22 -8.86
N GLU A 368 -23.40 38.38 -8.36
CA GLU A 368 -23.02 39.69 -8.88
C GLU A 368 -22.09 40.38 -7.88
N HIS A 369 -20.99 40.94 -8.37
CA HIS A 369 -20.05 41.77 -7.62
C HIS A 369 -19.55 42.91 -8.51
N ASP A 370 -19.64 44.16 -8.03
CA ASP A 370 -19.24 45.38 -8.75
C ASP A 370 -19.82 45.52 -10.18
N GLY A 371 -21.03 44.99 -10.41
CA GLY A 371 -21.73 45.03 -11.70
C GLY A 371 -21.32 43.90 -12.67
N GLU A 372 -20.43 43.00 -12.26
CA GLU A 372 -20.05 41.81 -13.02
C GLU A 372 -20.71 40.56 -12.46
N THR A 373 -21.19 39.70 -13.36
CA THR A 373 -21.82 38.42 -12.98
C THR A 373 -20.82 37.27 -13.12
N VAL A 374 -20.64 36.49 -12.05
CA VAL A 374 -19.74 35.34 -12.00
C VAL A 374 -20.53 34.09 -11.62
N THR A 375 -20.23 32.96 -12.28
CA THR A 375 -20.89 31.68 -12.03
C THR A 375 -19.95 30.75 -11.27
N TYR A 376 -20.42 30.20 -10.15
CA TYR A 376 -19.68 29.24 -9.34
C TYR A 376 -20.44 27.93 -9.15
N THR A 377 -19.75 26.80 -9.28
CA THR A 377 -20.28 25.50 -8.87
C THR A 377 -19.68 25.11 -7.53
N LEU A 378 -20.53 24.88 -6.52
CA LEU A 378 -20.10 24.49 -5.18
C LEU A 378 -19.72 23.01 -5.17
N VAL A 379 -18.46 22.70 -4.86
CA VAL A 379 -17.94 21.32 -4.88
C VAL A 379 -17.19 20.99 -3.59
N GLY A 380 -16.83 19.72 -3.40
CA GLY A 380 -15.93 19.32 -2.31
C GLY A 380 -14.49 19.81 -2.52
N SER A 381 -13.70 19.83 -1.45
CA SER A 381 -12.30 20.30 -1.46
C SER A 381 -11.39 19.57 -2.46
N THR A 382 -11.70 18.31 -2.76
CA THR A 382 -10.92 17.48 -3.68
C THR A 382 -11.24 17.77 -5.16
N GLU A 383 -12.31 18.51 -5.39
CA GLU A 383 -12.93 18.76 -6.68
C GLU A 383 -12.86 20.24 -7.05
N SER A 384 -12.28 21.11 -6.22
CA SER A 384 -12.21 22.53 -6.54
C SER A 384 -11.24 22.81 -7.68
N ASP A 385 -11.72 23.58 -8.63
CA ASP A 385 -10.94 24.19 -9.70
C ASP A 385 -11.44 25.63 -9.87
N PRO A 386 -10.84 26.61 -9.16
CA PRO A 386 -11.26 28.00 -9.23
C PRO A 386 -11.19 28.59 -10.64
N ALA A 387 -10.28 28.10 -11.51
CA ALA A 387 -10.16 28.56 -12.88
C ALA A 387 -11.35 28.13 -13.75
N ALA A 388 -11.92 26.95 -13.45
CA ALA A 388 -13.14 26.44 -14.07
C ALA A 388 -14.43 26.86 -13.34
N GLY A 389 -14.37 27.79 -12.39
CA GLY A 389 -15.53 28.23 -11.60
C GLY A 389 -16.00 27.22 -10.54
N ARG A 390 -15.23 26.14 -10.26
CA ARG A 390 -15.56 25.12 -9.26
C ARG A 390 -14.95 25.48 -7.91
N ILE A 391 -15.76 25.97 -6.99
CA ILE A 391 -15.31 26.48 -5.69
C ILE A 391 -15.55 25.44 -4.59
N SER A 392 -14.52 25.16 -3.78
CA SER A 392 -14.68 24.30 -2.60
C SER A 392 -15.61 24.96 -1.57
N VAL A 393 -16.55 24.20 -1.01
CA VAL A 393 -17.34 24.64 0.16
C VAL A 393 -16.51 24.90 1.43
N ALA A 394 -15.26 24.44 1.47
CA ALA A 394 -14.32 24.77 2.54
C ALA A 394 -13.58 26.10 2.32
N SER A 395 -13.73 26.73 1.15
CA SER A 395 -13.14 28.04 0.86
C SER A 395 -14.01 29.19 1.44
N PRO A 396 -13.46 30.39 1.69
CA PRO A 396 -14.24 31.51 2.22
C PRO A 396 -15.45 31.88 1.35
N VAL A 397 -15.29 31.84 0.02
CA VAL A 397 -16.38 32.10 -0.94
C VAL A 397 -17.40 30.97 -0.91
N GLY A 398 -16.96 29.72 -1.00
CA GLY A 398 -17.86 28.56 -1.00
C GLY A 398 -18.61 28.38 0.31
N ALA A 399 -17.99 28.70 1.45
CA ALA A 399 -18.63 28.64 2.76
C ALA A 399 -19.70 29.72 2.95
N ALA A 400 -19.50 30.90 2.35
CA ALA A 400 -20.47 31.99 2.40
C ALA A 400 -21.67 31.74 1.47
N LEU A 401 -21.41 31.18 0.28
CA LEU A 401 -22.47 30.82 -0.67
C LEU A 401 -23.25 29.56 -0.27
N LEU A 402 -22.70 28.73 0.62
CA LEU A 402 -23.37 27.54 1.10
C LEU A 402 -24.64 27.92 1.89
N LYS A 403 -25.79 27.39 1.46
CA LYS A 403 -27.16 27.64 1.97
C LYS A 403 -27.74 29.01 1.63
N ALA A 404 -27.08 29.82 0.81
CA ALA A 404 -27.60 31.10 0.35
C ALA A 404 -28.78 30.90 -0.63
N VAL A 405 -29.71 31.85 -0.66
CA VAL A 405 -30.87 31.87 -1.58
C VAL A 405 -30.76 32.97 -2.64
N ALA A 406 -31.50 32.85 -3.74
CA ALA A 406 -31.59 33.91 -4.73
C ALA A 406 -32.13 35.22 -4.10
N GLY A 407 -31.45 36.33 -4.36
CA GLY A 407 -31.74 37.65 -3.80
C GLY A 407 -31.01 37.98 -2.49
N GLU A 408 -30.22 37.07 -1.94
CA GLU A 408 -29.46 37.28 -0.69
C GLU A 408 -28.12 37.99 -0.94
N ASP A 409 -27.78 38.96 -0.09
CA ASP A 409 -26.47 39.61 -0.07
C ASP A 409 -25.53 38.91 0.93
N VAL A 410 -24.35 38.51 0.47
CA VAL A 410 -23.40 37.69 1.22
C VAL A 410 -22.05 38.40 1.35
N GLU A 411 -21.57 38.57 2.58
CA GLU A 411 -20.26 39.15 2.87
C GLU A 411 -19.19 38.06 2.97
N VAL A 412 -18.15 38.14 2.14
CA VAL A 412 -17.02 37.21 2.14
C VAL A 412 -15.76 37.92 2.60
N ARG A 413 -15.19 37.42 3.70
CA ARG A 413 -13.87 37.89 4.18
C ARG A 413 -12.78 37.10 3.50
N THR A 414 -12.08 37.73 2.56
CA THR A 414 -10.90 37.17 1.93
C THR A 414 -9.63 37.78 2.54
N PRO A 415 -8.47 37.13 2.42
CA PRO A 415 -7.19 37.72 2.85
C PRO A 415 -6.85 39.06 2.18
N ARG A 416 -7.49 39.38 1.04
CA ARG A 416 -7.28 40.62 0.28
C ARG A 416 -8.31 41.72 0.60
N GLY A 417 -9.29 41.44 1.47
CA GLY A 417 -10.35 42.37 1.82
C GLY A 417 -11.71 41.70 1.89
N THR A 418 -12.70 42.46 2.36
CA THR A 418 -14.10 42.05 2.38
C THR A 418 -14.72 42.28 1.01
N VAL A 419 -15.39 41.27 0.47
CA VAL A 419 -16.08 41.30 -0.83
C VAL A 419 -17.56 41.04 -0.59
N HIS A 420 -18.43 41.84 -1.21
CA HIS A 420 -19.88 41.66 -1.15
C HIS A 420 -20.38 41.03 -2.45
N TYR A 421 -21.08 39.91 -2.33
CA TYR A 421 -21.73 39.22 -3.44
C TYR A 421 -23.24 39.29 -3.28
N ARG A 422 -23.95 39.59 -4.36
CA ARG A 422 -25.40 39.40 -4.43
C ARG A 422 -25.72 38.12 -5.17
N VAL A 423 -26.45 37.19 -4.54
CA VAL A 423 -26.86 35.96 -5.19
C VAL A 423 -27.99 36.26 -6.17
N VAL A 424 -27.76 36.07 -7.46
CA VAL A 424 -28.75 36.31 -8.51
C VAL A 424 -29.60 35.07 -8.73
N GLU A 425 -28.96 33.90 -8.76
CA GLU A 425 -29.62 32.65 -9.12
C GLU A 425 -28.91 31.46 -8.44
N VAL A 426 -29.69 30.45 -8.06
CA VAL A 426 -29.20 29.15 -7.59
C VAL A 426 -29.84 28.07 -8.45
N ARG A 427 -29.02 27.23 -9.06
CA ARG A 427 -29.42 26.10 -9.92
C ARG A 427 -28.96 24.77 -9.38
#